data_AF-A0A8H6X759-F1
#
_entry.id   AF-A0A8H6X759-F1
#
_cell.length_a   1.000
_cell.length_b   1.000
_cell.length_c   1.000
_cell.angle_alpha   90.00
_cell.angle_beta   90.00
_cell.angle_gamma   90.00
#
_symmetry.space_group_name_H-M   'P 1'
#
loop_
_entity.id
_entity.type
_entity.pdbx_description
1 polymer ?
#
loop_
_entity_poly.entity_id
_entity_poly.type
_entity_poly.pdbx_seq_one_letter_code
_entity_poly.pdbx_strand_id
1 'polypeptide(L)'
;MVSVLVIFITLLVPQLGYSCPHSEHSPRTFEEGLEIARLNNARRAIRDVPTPRKTAIKNVRVFDGENLLPLGTIFIDGDKIVPYAEGAEIVDGNGGTLLPGLIDAHTHPTSVDHLEELASYGVTSTIVASCYPNAVCDSLKNHTGLTDVRFSGLSANTPNSTHALLLGLKPNETITSPSQAPQFVADQLAVGATFIKMVAERQDSATTLDQATMDALVSAAHANDLRVACHAADYAAVDRALTAHADQSHHVPTDEPIDSALIVRFLAQKTVSIPTLSIFRQFIAAGAAPPSTYGVANTSVTRLYEASIPILAGTDSNDIPTLALPYGRALHDELELLVQAGMSTVDVLRSATVLAAQHNLLFDRGVIAPGMRADLLLISGDPIANISATRDIQRVWIAGIEYEGVATS
;
A
#
# COMPACT_ATOMS: atom_id res chain seq x y z
N MET A 1 -12.45 -1.21 -37.34
CA MET A 1 -12.57 0.18 -36.84
C MET A 1 -11.38 0.41 -35.95
N VAL A 2 -10.43 1.18 -36.46
CA VAL A 2 -9.07 1.34 -35.96
C VAL A 2 -8.92 2.78 -35.49
N SER A 3 -8.17 2.98 -34.40
CA SER A 3 -7.57 4.25 -33.98
C SER A 3 -8.45 5.30 -33.28
N VAL A 4 -8.46 5.28 -31.93
CA VAL A 4 -8.59 6.49 -31.07
C VAL A 4 -7.95 6.21 -29.69
N LEU A 5 -6.63 6.02 -29.59
CA LEU A 5 -5.94 6.11 -28.28
C LEU A 5 -4.41 6.36 -28.36
N VAL A 6 -3.92 6.99 -29.44
CA VAL A 6 -2.48 7.30 -29.61
C VAL A 6 -2.23 8.79 -29.95
N ILE A 7 -3.23 9.68 -29.82
CA ILE A 7 -3.08 11.10 -30.21
C ILE A 7 -3.51 12.07 -29.09
N PHE A 8 -2.99 11.92 -27.86
CA PHE A 8 -3.25 12.94 -26.82
C PHE A 8 -2.05 13.36 -25.96
N ILE A 9 -0.81 13.06 -26.36
CA ILE A 9 0.39 13.50 -25.60
C ILE A 9 1.17 14.65 -26.29
N THR A 10 0.66 15.27 -27.38
CA THR A 10 1.47 16.26 -28.12
C THR A 10 0.92 17.68 -28.31
N LEU A 11 -0.23 18.08 -27.76
CA LEU A 11 -0.70 19.46 -27.96
C LEU A 11 -1.51 20.01 -26.78
N LEU A 12 -0.84 20.70 -25.85
CA LEU A 12 -1.45 21.73 -25.00
C LEU A 12 -0.38 22.69 -24.45
N VAL A 13 0.07 23.59 -25.31
CA VAL A 13 0.60 24.91 -24.90
C VAL A 13 -0.26 25.95 -25.63
N PRO A 14 -1.15 26.69 -24.95
CA PRO A 14 -1.67 27.92 -25.49
C PRO A 14 -0.68 29.05 -25.17
N GLN A 15 -0.12 29.63 -26.22
CA GLN A 15 0.46 30.97 -26.16
C GLN A 15 -0.65 31.98 -25.84
N LEU A 16 -0.66 32.52 -24.63
CA LEU A 16 -1.27 33.83 -24.35
C LEU A 16 -0.29 34.62 -23.49
N GLY A 17 0.35 35.60 -24.12
CA GLY A 17 1.20 36.56 -23.45
C GLY A 17 0.37 37.57 -22.66
N TYR A 18 0.56 37.58 -21.34
CA TYR A 18 0.41 38.77 -20.52
C TYR A 18 1.57 38.80 -19.51
N SER A 19 2.33 39.89 -19.56
CA SER A 19 3.53 40.15 -18.77
C SER A 19 3.18 40.55 -17.32
N CYS A 20 3.76 39.89 -16.32
CA CYS A 20 4.17 40.44 -15.01
C CYS A 20 4.93 39.37 -14.18
N PRO A 21 5.76 39.72 -13.17
CA PRO A 21 7.10 39.16 -13.03
C PRO A 21 7.29 38.22 -11.82
N HIS A 22 8.31 37.36 -11.96
CA HIS A 22 9.11 36.70 -10.92
C HIS A 22 8.38 35.92 -9.80
N SER A 23 8.29 34.60 -9.98
CA SER A 23 9.00 33.65 -9.09
C SER A 23 9.28 32.36 -9.86
N GLU A 24 10.55 32.13 -10.18
CA GLU A 24 11.02 30.87 -10.75
C GLU A 24 11.16 29.86 -9.62
N HIS A 25 10.40 28.77 -9.68
CA HIS A 25 10.87 27.39 -9.47
C HIS A 25 9.66 26.44 -9.51
N SER A 26 9.33 25.99 -10.73
CA SER A 26 8.63 24.72 -10.95
C SER A 26 9.70 23.72 -11.40
N PRO A 27 9.83 22.53 -10.78
CA PRO A 27 10.76 21.51 -11.25
C PRO A 27 10.32 21.02 -12.64
N ARG A 28 11.27 20.92 -13.58
CA ARG A 28 11.01 20.66 -15.01
C ARG A 28 11.29 19.23 -15.45
N THR A 29 11.74 18.32 -14.58
CA THR A 29 11.87 16.88 -14.92
C THR A 29 11.69 15.95 -13.71
N PHE A 30 11.36 14.68 -13.96
CA PHE A 30 11.31 13.61 -12.96
C PHE A 30 12.66 13.43 -12.23
N GLU A 31 13.78 13.57 -12.96
CA GLU A 31 15.13 13.53 -12.37
C GLU A 31 15.41 14.68 -11.40
N GLU A 32 14.94 15.90 -11.69
CA GLU A 32 15.04 17.03 -10.77
C GLU A 32 14.17 16.83 -9.52
N GLY A 33 12.99 16.20 -9.65
CA GLY A 33 12.16 15.81 -8.51
C GLY A 33 12.86 14.79 -7.60
N LEU A 34 13.56 13.82 -8.20
CA LEU A 34 14.36 12.81 -7.49
C LEU A 34 15.57 13.40 -6.78
N GLU A 35 16.24 14.38 -7.38
CA GLU A 35 17.39 15.05 -6.77
C GLU A 35 16.96 15.99 -5.63
N ILE A 36 15.80 16.65 -5.76
CA ILE A 36 15.18 17.42 -4.68
C ILE A 36 14.76 16.49 -3.53
N ALA A 37 14.18 15.32 -3.81
CA ALA A 37 13.85 14.32 -2.80
C ALA A 37 15.10 13.82 -2.07
N ARG A 38 16.21 13.56 -2.79
CA ARG A 38 17.52 13.23 -2.18
C ARG A 38 18.02 14.33 -1.24
N LEU A 39 18.00 15.59 -1.68
CA LEU A 39 18.50 16.71 -0.90
C LEU A 39 17.62 17.02 0.33
N ASN A 40 16.31 16.82 0.21
CA ASN A 40 15.35 16.99 1.32
C ASN A 40 15.47 15.84 2.33
N ASN A 41 15.59 14.59 1.88
CA ASN A 41 15.80 13.42 2.73
C ASN A 41 17.13 13.50 3.50
N ALA A 42 18.20 14.02 2.89
CA ALA A 42 19.50 14.20 3.54
C ALA A 42 19.49 15.30 4.64
N ARG A 43 18.60 16.29 4.56
CA ARG A 43 18.50 17.39 5.54
C ARG A 43 17.58 17.09 6.73
N ARG A 44 16.58 16.22 6.56
CA ARG A 44 15.61 15.86 7.62
C ARG A 44 15.98 14.61 8.43
N ALA A 45 17.09 13.95 8.12
CA ALA A 45 17.59 12.74 8.78
C ALA A 45 17.97 12.87 10.28
N ILE A 46 17.66 14.00 10.92
CA ILE A 46 17.82 14.19 12.36
C ILE A 46 16.47 14.68 12.93
N ARG A 47 15.46 13.82 12.85
CA ARG A 47 14.29 13.97 13.71
C ARG A 47 14.72 13.60 15.14
N ASP A 48 14.39 14.44 16.11
CA ASP A 48 14.54 14.07 17.52
C ASP A 48 13.47 13.00 17.81
N VAL A 49 13.86 11.73 17.71
CA VAL A 49 12.94 10.60 17.95
C VAL A 49 12.76 10.47 19.46
N PRO A 50 11.54 10.66 19.99
CA PRO A 50 11.32 10.50 21.42
C PRO A 50 11.72 9.10 21.87
N THR A 51 12.34 8.99 23.04
CA THR A 51 12.60 7.68 23.64
C THR A 51 11.27 6.98 23.94
N PRO A 52 11.10 5.69 23.59
CA PRO A 52 9.90 4.94 23.95
C PRO A 52 9.62 5.04 25.45
N ARG A 53 8.39 5.41 25.80
CA ARG A 53 7.95 5.55 27.19
C ARG A 53 7.09 4.38 27.60
N LYS A 54 7.00 4.14 28.91
CA LYS A 54 5.96 3.29 29.47
C LYS A 54 4.64 4.04 29.43
N THR A 55 3.62 3.47 28.80
CA THR A 55 2.31 4.13 28.64
C THR A 55 1.19 3.20 29.06
N ALA A 56 0.20 3.72 29.77
CA ALA A 56 -1.04 3.04 30.12
C ALA A 56 -2.21 3.78 29.48
N ILE A 57 -2.76 3.22 28.40
CA ILE A 57 -3.91 3.77 27.67
C ILE A 57 -5.18 3.23 28.35
N LYS A 58 -5.86 4.07 29.14
CA LYS A 58 -7.04 3.70 29.94
C LYS A 58 -8.35 4.07 29.24
N ASN A 59 -9.45 3.47 29.70
CA ASN A 59 -10.81 3.79 29.27
C ASN A 59 -10.99 3.68 27.75
N VAL A 60 -10.44 2.63 27.14
CA VAL A 60 -10.58 2.36 25.70
C VAL A 60 -11.33 1.07 25.45
N ARG A 61 -12.22 1.05 24.45
CA ARG A 61 -12.66 -0.20 23.82
C ARG A 61 -11.49 -0.72 22.99
N VAL A 62 -11.30 -2.03 22.91
CA VAL A 62 -10.14 -2.60 22.21
C VAL A 62 -10.64 -3.49 21.10
N PHE A 63 -10.36 -3.14 19.84
CA PHE A 63 -10.43 -4.12 18.76
C PHE A 63 -9.11 -4.88 18.75
N ASP A 64 -9.12 -6.16 19.11
CA ASP A 64 -7.87 -6.93 19.25
C ASP A 64 -7.31 -7.45 17.92
N GLY A 65 -8.00 -7.19 16.80
CA GLY A 65 -7.75 -7.77 15.48
C GLY A 65 -8.85 -8.75 15.06
N GLU A 66 -9.64 -9.24 16.01
CA GLU A 66 -10.73 -10.19 15.77
C GLU A 66 -12.06 -9.73 16.38
N ASN A 67 -12.02 -9.21 17.60
CA ASN A 67 -13.18 -8.88 18.40
C ASN A 67 -13.06 -7.49 19.01
N LEU A 68 -14.21 -6.83 19.24
CA LEU A 68 -14.28 -5.65 20.09
C LEU A 68 -14.47 -6.07 21.55
N LEU A 69 -13.45 -5.85 22.34
CA LEU A 69 -13.42 -6.11 23.77
C LEU A 69 -14.05 -4.94 24.54
N PRO A 70 -14.57 -5.19 25.76
CA PRO A 70 -15.06 -4.15 26.67
C PRO A 70 -13.99 -3.10 27.00
N LEU A 71 -14.42 -2.01 27.64
CA LEU A 71 -13.52 -0.98 28.14
C LEU A 71 -12.41 -1.59 29.02
N GLY A 72 -11.17 -1.23 28.71
CA GLY A 72 -9.99 -1.79 29.36
C GLY A 72 -8.84 -0.80 29.45
N THR A 73 -7.67 -1.35 29.77
CA THR A 73 -6.39 -0.63 29.77
C THR A 73 -5.37 -1.44 29.01
N ILE A 74 -4.66 -0.80 28.08
CA ILE A 74 -3.52 -1.38 27.36
C ILE A 74 -2.24 -0.74 27.88
N PHE A 75 -1.22 -1.56 28.13
CA PHE A 75 0.09 -1.10 28.58
C PHE A 75 1.14 -1.28 27.49
N ILE A 76 2.00 -0.29 27.35
CA ILE A 76 3.17 -0.26 26.47
C ILE A 76 4.40 -0.15 27.36
N ASP A 77 5.44 -0.94 27.07
CA ASP A 77 6.79 -0.78 27.64
C ASP A 77 7.81 -0.99 26.52
N GLY A 78 8.59 0.04 26.20
CA GLY A 78 9.44 0.04 25.02
C GLY A 78 8.63 0.00 23.73
N ASP A 79 8.95 -0.94 22.84
CA ASP A 79 8.25 -1.15 21.58
C ASP A 79 7.11 -2.18 21.68
N LYS A 80 6.82 -2.72 22.86
CA LYS A 80 5.88 -3.84 23.05
C LYS A 80 4.65 -3.48 23.86
N ILE A 81 3.57 -4.16 23.52
CA ILE A 81 2.39 -4.30 24.37
C ILE A 81 2.73 -5.29 25.49
N VAL A 82 2.48 -4.92 26.74
CA VAL A 82 2.77 -5.74 27.92
C VAL A 82 1.53 -5.93 28.79
N PRO A 83 1.45 -6.97 29.63
CA PRO A 83 0.31 -7.16 30.54
C PRO A 83 0.18 -6.05 31.60
N TYR A 84 1.30 -5.43 31.97
CA TYR A 84 1.38 -4.39 32.99
C TYR A 84 2.70 -3.61 32.86
N ALA A 85 2.66 -2.29 33.09
CA ALA A 85 3.85 -1.44 33.12
C ALA A 85 3.82 -0.54 34.37
N GLU A 86 4.69 -0.83 35.34
CA GLU A 86 4.84 0.00 36.54
C GLU A 86 5.39 1.39 36.19
N GLY A 87 4.80 2.42 36.78
CA GLY A 87 5.21 3.82 36.55
C GLY A 87 4.84 4.37 35.16
N ALA A 88 3.96 3.68 34.42
CA ALA A 88 3.53 4.12 33.10
C ALA A 88 2.79 5.46 33.13
N GLU A 89 3.10 6.30 32.14
CA GLU A 89 2.37 7.54 31.85
C GLU A 89 0.94 7.22 31.46
N ILE A 90 -0.04 7.90 32.06
CA ILE A 90 -1.46 7.62 31.83
C ILE A 90 -1.95 8.45 30.65
N VAL A 91 -2.49 7.75 29.64
CA VAL A 91 -3.26 8.35 28.56
C VAL A 91 -4.72 7.94 28.74
N ASP A 92 -5.62 8.90 28.90
CA ASP A 92 -7.06 8.62 28.93
C ASP A 92 -7.61 8.57 27.50
N GLY A 93 -8.17 7.42 27.12
CA GLY A 93 -8.81 7.23 25.83
C GLY A 93 -10.23 7.78 25.73
N ASN A 94 -10.79 8.31 26.82
CA ASN A 94 -12.10 8.98 26.87
C ASN A 94 -13.27 8.13 26.30
N GLY A 95 -13.19 6.80 26.45
CA GLY A 95 -14.19 5.88 25.92
C GLY A 95 -14.10 5.62 24.41
N GLY A 96 -13.03 6.07 23.75
CA GLY A 96 -12.73 5.80 22.35
C GLY A 96 -12.39 4.33 22.09
N THR A 97 -12.08 4.03 20.82
CA THR A 97 -11.70 2.67 20.39
C THR A 97 -10.23 2.65 20.01
N LEU A 98 -9.49 1.71 20.60
CA LEU A 98 -8.10 1.41 20.26
C LEU A 98 -8.07 0.24 19.26
N LEU A 99 -7.39 0.47 18.15
CA LEU A 99 -7.17 -0.47 17.04
C LEU A 99 -5.68 -0.85 16.97
N PRO A 100 -5.33 -2.03 16.42
CA PRO A 100 -3.99 -2.22 15.89
C PRO A 100 -3.72 -1.12 14.86
N GLY A 101 -2.46 -0.68 14.76
CA GLY A 101 -2.06 0.28 13.75
C GLY A 101 -2.42 -0.23 12.36
N LEU A 102 -2.94 0.66 11.51
CA LEU A 102 -3.39 0.28 10.17
C LEU A 102 -2.18 -0.07 9.28
N ILE A 103 -2.41 -0.95 8.32
CA ILE A 103 -1.44 -1.42 7.34
C ILE A 103 -2.01 -1.17 5.95
N ASP A 104 -1.33 -0.34 5.17
CA ASP A 104 -1.64 -0.16 3.75
C ASP A 104 -0.84 -1.18 2.93
N ALA A 105 -1.53 -2.13 2.30
CA ALA A 105 -0.91 -3.25 1.62
C ALA A 105 -0.40 -2.94 0.19
N HIS A 106 -0.56 -1.71 -0.31
CA HIS A 106 0.00 -1.30 -1.59
C HIS A 106 0.12 0.23 -1.69
N THR A 107 1.35 0.75 -1.65
CA THR A 107 1.65 2.19 -1.83
C THR A 107 2.94 2.42 -2.64
N HIS A 108 3.22 3.69 -3.00
CA HIS A 108 4.47 4.11 -3.65
C HIS A 108 5.11 5.37 -3.03
N PRO A 109 5.36 5.42 -1.71
CA PRO A 109 6.05 6.56 -1.11
C PRO A 109 7.45 6.72 -1.72
N THR A 110 7.86 7.97 -1.92
CA THR A 110 9.18 8.33 -2.48
C THR A 110 10.01 9.18 -1.53
N SER A 111 9.45 9.57 -0.39
CA SER A 111 10.07 10.46 0.60
C SER A 111 9.71 10.08 2.03
N VAL A 112 10.48 10.58 2.99
CA VAL A 112 10.18 10.43 4.42
C VAL A 112 8.90 11.19 4.80
N ASP A 113 8.62 12.31 4.12
CA ASP A 113 7.41 13.10 4.36
C ASP A 113 6.14 12.25 4.08
N HIS A 114 6.17 11.35 3.11
CA HIS A 114 5.04 10.43 2.89
C HIS A 114 4.88 9.41 4.02
N LEU A 115 5.97 9.04 4.72
CA LEU A 115 5.88 8.21 5.92
C LEU A 115 5.27 8.97 7.10
N GLU A 116 5.52 10.28 7.19
CA GLU A 116 4.87 11.19 8.14
C GLU A 116 3.37 11.32 7.83
N GLU A 117 3.01 11.49 6.56
CA GLU A 117 1.61 11.53 6.13
C GLU A 117 0.88 10.22 6.47
N LEU A 118 1.46 9.05 6.13
CA LEU A 118 0.92 7.75 6.52
C LEU A 118 0.70 7.65 8.04
N ALA A 119 1.71 8.03 8.83
CA ALA A 119 1.65 7.98 10.29
C ALA A 119 0.58 8.91 10.86
N SER A 120 0.39 10.09 10.26
CA SER A 120 -0.62 11.08 10.68
C SER A 120 -2.05 10.56 10.55
N TYR A 121 -2.29 9.59 9.66
CA TYR A 121 -3.56 8.90 9.45
C TYR A 121 -3.59 7.51 10.11
N GLY A 122 -2.69 7.21 11.03
CA GLY A 122 -2.71 5.93 11.77
C GLY A 122 -2.26 4.72 10.96
N VAL A 123 -1.69 4.93 9.77
CA VAL A 123 -1.01 3.89 9.00
C VAL A 123 0.39 3.71 9.58
N THR A 124 0.58 2.61 10.30
CA THR A 124 1.82 2.35 11.06
C THR A 124 2.79 1.45 10.31
N SER A 125 2.31 0.75 9.28
CA SER A 125 3.12 -0.03 8.35
C SER A 125 2.59 0.11 6.93
N THR A 126 3.47 0.07 5.92
CA THR A 126 3.06 0.10 4.52
C THR A 126 3.90 -0.85 3.66
N ILE A 127 3.26 -1.39 2.63
CA ILE A 127 3.87 -2.26 1.63
C ILE A 127 4.11 -1.45 0.35
N VAL A 128 5.36 -1.07 0.14
CA VAL A 128 5.80 -0.27 -1.00
C VAL A 128 5.94 -1.20 -2.21
N ALA A 129 5.00 -1.09 -3.15
CA ALA A 129 4.89 -2.01 -4.27
C ALA A 129 6.06 -1.89 -5.26
N SER A 130 6.70 -0.73 -5.34
CA SER A 130 7.96 -0.51 -6.05
C SER A 130 8.67 0.72 -5.47
N CYS A 131 9.99 0.66 -5.31
CA CYS A 131 10.82 1.82 -5.00
C CYS A 131 11.98 1.88 -6.01
N TYR A 132 12.08 2.98 -6.73
CA TYR A 132 13.12 3.18 -7.75
C TYR A 132 13.47 4.66 -7.85
N PRO A 133 14.77 5.01 -8.01
CA PRO A 133 15.95 4.15 -7.94
C PRO A 133 16.21 3.63 -6.52
N ASN A 134 17.18 2.73 -6.34
CA ASN A 134 17.51 2.11 -5.03
C ASN A 134 17.68 3.13 -3.88
N ALA A 135 18.16 4.34 -4.18
CA ALA A 135 18.28 5.43 -3.20
C ALA A 135 16.94 5.80 -2.54
N VAL A 136 15.81 5.64 -3.24
CA VAL A 136 14.47 5.82 -2.66
C VAL A 136 14.23 4.72 -1.63
N CYS A 137 14.45 3.46 -1.97
CA CYS A 137 14.31 2.35 -1.02
C CYS A 137 15.15 2.58 0.24
N ASP A 138 16.41 2.97 0.08
CA ASP A 138 17.31 3.24 1.21
C ASP A 138 16.83 4.41 2.08
N SER A 139 16.28 5.45 1.47
CA SER A 139 15.77 6.62 2.19
C SER A 139 14.54 6.35 3.06
N LEU A 140 13.78 5.29 2.78
CA LEU A 140 12.54 4.96 3.49
C LEU A 140 12.75 3.99 4.67
N LYS A 141 13.94 3.41 4.82
CA LYS A 141 14.22 2.40 5.85
C LYS A 141 14.51 3.03 7.22
N ASN A 142 14.19 2.28 8.27
CA ASN A 142 14.67 2.49 9.64
C ASN A 142 14.31 3.86 10.26
N HIS A 143 13.14 4.40 9.95
CA HIS A 143 12.61 5.60 10.61
C HIS A 143 11.85 5.22 11.89
N THR A 144 12.56 5.18 13.00
CA THR A 144 11.97 4.90 14.32
C THR A 144 10.87 5.90 14.65
N GLY A 145 9.67 5.42 15.01
CA GLY A 145 8.49 6.24 15.32
C GLY A 145 7.80 6.84 14.10
N LEU A 146 8.03 6.31 12.90
CA LEU A 146 7.27 6.56 11.67
C LEU A 146 6.81 5.24 11.06
N THR A 147 5.94 5.34 10.06
CA THR A 147 5.42 4.21 9.29
C THR A 147 6.55 3.26 8.87
N ASP A 148 6.46 2.00 9.31
CA ASP A 148 7.43 0.96 8.97
C ASP A 148 7.18 0.45 7.54
N VAL A 149 8.25 0.16 6.79
CA VAL A 149 8.15 -0.18 5.38
C VAL A 149 8.56 -1.62 5.09
N ARG A 150 7.80 -2.29 4.24
CA ARG A 150 8.25 -3.46 3.47
C ARG A 150 8.21 -3.07 2.01
N PHE A 151 9.23 -3.39 1.24
CA PHE A 151 9.30 -3.01 -0.17
C PHE A 151 9.78 -4.18 -1.02
N SER A 152 9.41 -4.12 -2.31
CA SER A 152 9.79 -5.10 -3.33
C SER A 152 11.14 -4.80 -4.00
N GLY A 153 11.67 -3.60 -3.78
CA GLY A 153 12.73 -3.03 -4.60
C GLY A 153 12.14 -2.50 -5.90
N LEU A 154 12.86 -2.67 -7.00
CA LEU A 154 12.33 -2.41 -8.33
C LEU A 154 11.33 -3.52 -8.71
N SER A 155 10.17 -3.15 -9.23
CA SER A 155 9.23 -4.09 -9.83
C SER A 155 9.76 -4.69 -11.14
N ALA A 156 9.45 -5.96 -11.42
CA ALA A 156 9.81 -6.61 -12.66
C ALA A 156 8.89 -6.13 -13.79
N ASN A 157 9.50 -5.50 -14.79
CA ASN A 157 8.82 -4.88 -15.93
C ASN A 157 9.46 -5.33 -17.25
N THR A 158 8.69 -5.42 -18.32
CA THR A 158 9.22 -5.60 -19.69
C THR A 158 9.59 -4.24 -20.30
N PRO A 159 10.54 -4.15 -21.27
CA PRO A 159 10.77 -2.90 -22.00
C PRO A 159 9.48 -2.35 -22.61
N ASN A 160 9.32 -1.03 -22.59
CA ASN A 160 8.15 -0.31 -23.15
C ASN A 160 6.80 -0.58 -22.45
N SER A 161 6.76 -1.36 -21.37
CA SER A 161 5.56 -1.39 -20.49
C SER A 161 5.24 -0.01 -19.95
N THR A 162 3.96 0.24 -19.67
CA THR A 162 3.50 1.51 -19.09
C THR A 162 4.23 1.79 -17.79
N HIS A 163 4.39 0.78 -16.93
CA HIS A 163 5.14 0.90 -15.68
C HIS A 163 6.63 1.19 -15.89
N ALA A 164 7.30 0.53 -16.85
CA ALA A 164 8.70 0.86 -17.16
C ALA A 164 8.86 2.31 -17.64
N LEU A 165 7.93 2.80 -18.46
CA LEU A 165 7.93 4.17 -18.94
C LEU A 165 7.66 5.18 -17.82
N LEU A 166 6.70 4.88 -16.93
CA LEU A 166 6.38 5.72 -15.76
C LEU A 166 7.55 5.84 -14.80
N LEU A 167 8.28 4.74 -14.58
CA LEU A 167 9.46 4.70 -13.72
C LEU A 167 10.73 5.23 -14.41
N GLY A 168 10.68 5.51 -15.72
CA GLY A 168 11.83 5.96 -16.50
C GLY A 168 12.93 4.90 -16.63
N LEU A 169 12.57 3.61 -16.62
CA LEU A 169 13.54 2.52 -16.64
C LEU A 169 14.29 2.45 -17.97
N LYS A 170 15.59 2.21 -17.89
CA LYS A 170 16.41 1.89 -19.05
C LYS A 170 16.16 0.44 -19.48
N PRO A 171 16.37 0.08 -20.75
CA PRO A 171 16.17 -1.29 -21.22
C PRO A 171 16.94 -2.36 -20.41
N ASN A 172 18.13 -2.03 -19.90
CA ASN A 172 18.93 -2.95 -19.09
C ASN A 172 18.45 -3.09 -17.62
N GLU A 173 17.46 -2.31 -17.20
CA GLU A 173 16.80 -2.40 -15.89
C GLU A 173 15.46 -3.16 -15.97
N THR A 174 15.11 -3.63 -17.16
CA THR A 174 13.89 -4.42 -17.43
C THR A 174 14.23 -5.89 -17.68
N ILE A 175 13.21 -6.75 -17.60
CA ILE A 175 13.34 -8.18 -17.84
C ILE A 175 12.67 -8.56 -19.17
N THR A 176 13.37 -9.35 -19.98
CA THR A 176 12.93 -9.73 -21.35
C THR A 176 12.91 -11.25 -21.57
N SER A 177 13.40 -12.02 -20.59
CA SER A 177 13.47 -13.47 -20.72
C SER A 177 13.44 -14.18 -19.35
N PRO A 178 12.98 -15.44 -19.30
CA PRO A 178 12.96 -16.24 -18.07
C PRO A 178 14.33 -16.41 -17.41
N SER A 179 15.41 -16.49 -18.20
CA SER A 179 16.77 -16.70 -17.70
C SER A 179 17.31 -15.55 -16.83
N GLN A 180 16.71 -14.36 -16.92
CA GLN A 180 17.10 -13.20 -16.13
C GLN A 180 16.48 -13.21 -14.72
N ALA A 181 15.43 -14.00 -14.48
CA ALA A 181 14.67 -13.97 -13.23
C ALA A 181 15.51 -14.25 -11.98
N PRO A 182 16.41 -15.25 -11.92
CA PRO A 182 17.22 -15.48 -10.73
C PRO A 182 18.13 -14.28 -10.37
N GLN A 183 18.74 -13.65 -11.38
CA GLN A 183 19.58 -12.47 -11.14
C GLN A 183 18.74 -11.28 -10.70
N PHE A 184 17.59 -11.05 -11.34
CA PHE A 184 16.68 -9.98 -10.94
C PHE A 184 16.25 -10.10 -9.47
N VAL A 185 15.86 -11.31 -9.03
CA VAL A 185 15.51 -11.58 -7.62
C VAL A 185 16.69 -11.33 -6.69
N ALA A 186 17.90 -11.79 -7.06
CA ALA A 186 19.11 -11.54 -6.29
C ALA A 186 19.43 -10.05 -6.15
N ASP A 187 19.21 -9.26 -7.21
CA ASP A 187 19.44 -7.81 -7.20
C ASP A 187 18.45 -7.11 -6.25
N GLN A 188 17.17 -7.52 -6.22
CA GLN A 188 16.20 -6.96 -5.26
C GLN A 188 16.53 -7.33 -3.81
N LEU A 189 16.96 -8.58 -3.56
CA LEU A 189 17.45 -9.01 -2.26
C LEU A 189 18.65 -8.19 -1.79
N ALA A 190 19.57 -7.84 -2.70
CA ALA A 190 20.72 -6.99 -2.38
C ALA A 190 20.32 -5.56 -1.95
N VAL A 191 19.17 -5.06 -2.41
CA VAL A 191 18.57 -3.79 -1.98
C VAL A 191 17.75 -3.96 -0.69
N GLY A 192 17.61 -5.18 -0.17
CA GLY A 192 16.88 -5.50 1.06
C GLY A 192 15.38 -5.68 0.84
N ALA A 193 14.96 -6.01 -0.39
CA ALA A 193 13.56 -6.32 -0.69
C ALA A 193 13.07 -7.49 0.18
N THR A 194 11.81 -7.42 0.57
CA THR A 194 11.15 -8.41 1.46
C THR A 194 10.11 -9.27 0.74
N PHE A 195 9.82 -8.93 -0.51
CA PHE A 195 8.98 -9.66 -1.46
C PHE A 195 9.39 -9.27 -2.87
N ILE A 196 8.87 -9.95 -3.90
CA ILE A 196 9.08 -9.57 -5.30
C ILE A 196 7.78 -9.04 -5.89
N LYS A 197 7.86 -7.94 -6.64
CA LYS A 197 6.74 -7.41 -7.42
C LYS A 197 6.99 -7.66 -8.90
N MET A 198 5.99 -8.17 -9.61
CA MET A 198 5.98 -8.25 -11.08
C MET A 198 4.77 -7.54 -11.67
N VAL A 199 4.87 -7.15 -12.94
CA VAL A 199 3.82 -6.38 -13.63
C VAL A 199 3.27 -7.15 -14.82
N ALA A 200 1.98 -7.49 -14.76
CA ALA A 200 1.21 -7.99 -15.89
C ALA A 200 0.26 -6.89 -16.39
N GLU A 201 0.58 -6.30 -17.52
CA GLU A 201 -0.27 -5.29 -18.17
C GLU A 201 -1.21 -5.93 -19.19
N ARG A 202 -2.18 -5.17 -19.70
CA ARG A 202 -3.08 -5.62 -20.77
C ARG A 202 -2.28 -6.22 -21.93
N GLN A 203 -2.80 -7.31 -22.49
CA GLN A 203 -2.07 -8.15 -23.44
C GLN A 203 -1.76 -7.42 -24.77
N ASP A 204 -0.60 -6.77 -24.79
CA ASP A 204 0.24 -6.54 -25.95
C ASP A 204 1.62 -7.11 -25.61
N SER A 205 2.13 -8.05 -26.42
CA SER A 205 3.40 -8.74 -26.15
C SER A 205 4.59 -7.80 -25.98
N ALA A 206 4.48 -6.56 -26.44
CA ALA A 206 5.50 -5.53 -26.25
C ALA A 206 5.42 -4.80 -24.90
N THR A 207 4.33 -4.94 -24.13
CA THR A 207 4.06 -4.12 -22.93
C THR A 207 3.80 -4.94 -21.66
N THR A 208 3.68 -6.26 -21.75
CA THR A 208 3.57 -7.15 -20.57
C THR A 208 4.68 -8.19 -20.55
N LEU A 209 5.03 -8.66 -19.35
CA LEU A 209 5.85 -9.87 -19.18
C LEU A 209 5.16 -11.07 -19.85
N ASP A 210 5.93 -11.90 -20.55
CA ASP A 210 5.44 -13.18 -21.03
C ASP A 210 5.27 -14.18 -19.87
N GLN A 211 4.43 -15.21 -20.09
CA GLN A 211 4.10 -16.17 -19.04
C GLN A 211 5.35 -16.90 -18.52
N ALA A 212 6.26 -17.31 -19.41
CA ALA A 212 7.46 -18.03 -19.02
C ALA A 212 8.37 -17.19 -18.10
N THR A 213 8.43 -15.88 -18.32
CA THR A 213 9.19 -14.94 -17.50
C THR A 213 8.52 -14.76 -16.13
N MET A 214 7.18 -14.66 -16.09
CA MET A 214 6.44 -14.62 -14.84
C MET A 214 6.63 -15.90 -14.01
N ASP A 215 6.54 -17.07 -14.64
CA ASP A 215 6.75 -18.38 -13.99
C ASP A 215 8.17 -18.49 -13.39
N ALA A 216 9.17 -17.99 -14.13
CA ALA A 216 10.56 -17.99 -13.68
C ALA A 216 10.81 -17.00 -12.54
N LEU A 217 10.16 -15.83 -12.54
CA LEU A 217 10.19 -14.86 -11.43
C LEU A 217 9.59 -15.45 -10.16
N VAL A 218 8.44 -16.11 -10.27
CA VAL A 218 7.81 -16.79 -9.12
C VAL A 218 8.68 -17.92 -8.60
N SER A 219 9.18 -18.77 -9.49
CA SER A 219 10.08 -19.87 -9.12
C SER A 219 11.36 -19.37 -8.42
N ALA A 220 11.98 -18.30 -8.93
CA ALA A 220 13.18 -17.72 -8.34
C ALA A 220 12.92 -17.04 -6.98
N ALA A 221 11.79 -16.36 -6.83
CA ALA A 221 11.37 -15.75 -5.57
C ALA A 221 11.09 -16.80 -4.50
N HIS A 222 10.29 -17.83 -4.83
CA HIS A 222 9.96 -18.93 -3.91
C HIS A 222 11.19 -19.74 -3.51
N ALA A 223 12.18 -19.89 -4.38
CA ALA A 223 13.47 -20.52 -4.04
C ALA A 223 14.28 -19.74 -2.99
N ASN A 224 13.92 -18.48 -2.73
CA ASN A 224 14.51 -17.61 -1.70
C ASN A 224 13.49 -17.27 -0.59
N ASP A 225 12.42 -18.07 -0.44
CA ASP A 225 11.36 -17.88 0.57
C ASP A 225 10.65 -16.50 0.51
N LEU A 226 10.66 -15.85 -0.67
CA LEU A 226 9.98 -14.57 -0.89
C LEU A 226 8.58 -14.77 -1.48
N ARG A 227 7.60 -13.99 -1.03
CA ARG A 227 6.29 -13.90 -1.67
C ARG A 227 6.36 -13.09 -2.97
N VAL A 228 5.44 -13.35 -3.91
CA VAL A 228 5.31 -12.58 -5.16
C VAL A 228 3.98 -11.86 -5.29
N ALA A 229 4.03 -10.53 -5.38
CA ALA A 229 2.91 -9.70 -5.76
C ALA A 229 2.89 -9.45 -7.28
N CYS A 230 1.71 -9.45 -7.89
CA CYS A 230 1.54 -9.14 -9.30
C CYS A 230 0.59 -7.95 -9.48
N HIS A 231 1.00 -6.92 -10.23
CA HIS A 231 0.04 -5.94 -10.77
C HIS A 231 -0.81 -6.64 -11.82
N ALA A 232 -2.14 -6.64 -11.64
CA ALA A 232 -3.10 -7.27 -12.55
C ALA A 232 -4.46 -6.54 -12.54
N ALA A 233 -4.63 -5.56 -13.43
CA ALA A 233 -5.82 -4.70 -13.48
C ALA A 233 -6.86 -5.08 -14.55
N ASP A 234 -6.65 -6.18 -15.26
CA ASP A 234 -7.58 -6.78 -16.22
C ASP A 234 -7.66 -8.30 -16.05
N TYR A 235 -8.71 -8.92 -16.57
CA TYR A 235 -8.97 -10.34 -16.37
C TYR A 235 -7.81 -11.22 -16.86
N ALA A 236 -7.26 -10.91 -18.04
CA ALA A 236 -6.16 -11.68 -18.62
C ALA A 236 -4.88 -11.54 -17.77
N ALA A 237 -4.64 -10.38 -17.16
CA ALA A 237 -3.53 -10.18 -16.24
C ALA A 237 -3.69 -10.99 -14.96
N VAL A 238 -4.90 -11.06 -14.39
CA VAL A 238 -5.18 -11.91 -13.22
C VAL A 238 -5.01 -13.39 -13.57
N ASP A 239 -5.49 -13.81 -14.75
CA ASP A 239 -5.29 -15.17 -15.26
C ASP A 239 -3.79 -15.52 -15.36
N ARG A 240 -2.95 -14.64 -15.91
CA ARG A 240 -1.49 -14.82 -15.98
C ARG A 240 -0.83 -14.86 -14.61
N ALA A 241 -1.24 -13.98 -13.70
CA ALA A 241 -0.72 -13.93 -12.33
C ALA A 241 -0.99 -15.26 -11.59
N LEU A 242 -2.21 -15.78 -11.69
CA LEU A 242 -2.59 -17.08 -11.13
C LEU A 242 -1.93 -18.25 -11.87
N THR A 243 -1.60 -18.11 -13.16
CA THR A 243 -0.90 -19.17 -13.93
C THR A 243 0.54 -19.27 -13.44
N ALA A 244 1.16 -18.14 -13.14
CA ALA A 244 2.49 -18.07 -12.56
C ALA A 244 2.52 -18.47 -11.07
N HIS A 245 1.36 -18.68 -10.42
CA HIS A 245 1.23 -18.91 -8.98
C HIS A 245 1.69 -17.72 -8.12
N ALA A 246 1.32 -16.50 -8.50
CA ALA A 246 1.54 -15.32 -7.67
C ALA A 246 0.81 -15.44 -6.32
N ASP A 247 1.47 -14.97 -5.26
CA ASP A 247 0.99 -14.96 -3.89
C ASP A 247 -0.11 -13.92 -3.63
N GLN A 248 -0.02 -12.79 -4.33
CA GLN A 248 -0.92 -11.66 -4.21
C GLN A 248 -1.29 -11.11 -5.60
N SER A 249 -2.58 -10.97 -5.86
CA SER A 249 -3.10 -10.20 -6.99
C SER A 249 -3.34 -8.76 -6.53
N HIS A 250 -2.56 -7.83 -7.05
CA HIS A 250 -2.76 -6.40 -6.80
C HIS A 250 -3.65 -5.83 -7.91
N HIS A 251 -4.62 -5.03 -7.48
CA HIS A 251 -5.79 -4.62 -8.22
C HIS A 251 -6.79 -5.77 -8.48
N VAL A 252 -7.93 -5.39 -9.06
CA VAL A 252 -8.94 -6.32 -9.59
C VAL A 252 -9.23 -5.97 -11.05
N PRO A 253 -9.74 -6.92 -11.85
CA PRO A 253 -10.11 -6.67 -13.23
C PRO A 253 -11.11 -5.53 -13.37
N THR A 254 -10.88 -4.69 -14.38
CA THR A 254 -11.72 -3.54 -14.71
C THR A 254 -12.47 -3.68 -16.04
N ASP A 255 -12.15 -4.71 -16.82
CA ASP A 255 -12.75 -4.98 -18.13
C ASP A 255 -13.83 -6.06 -18.09
N GLU A 256 -13.63 -7.11 -17.29
CA GLU A 256 -14.68 -8.08 -16.96
C GLU A 256 -14.55 -8.62 -15.53
N PRO A 257 -15.66 -8.93 -14.83
CA PRO A 257 -15.58 -9.35 -13.43
C PRO A 257 -14.94 -10.73 -13.28
N ILE A 258 -14.24 -10.95 -12.16
CA ILE A 258 -13.73 -12.27 -11.77
C ILE A 258 -14.87 -13.31 -11.78
N ASP A 259 -14.63 -14.46 -12.39
CA ASP A 259 -15.60 -15.54 -12.51
C ASP A 259 -15.27 -16.73 -11.58
N SER A 260 -16.11 -17.77 -11.62
CA SER A 260 -15.91 -18.98 -10.81
C SER A 260 -14.62 -19.73 -11.15
N ALA A 261 -14.11 -19.64 -12.38
CA ALA A 261 -12.88 -20.33 -12.78
C ALA A 261 -11.65 -19.69 -12.13
N LEU A 262 -11.57 -18.36 -12.12
CA LEU A 262 -10.52 -17.65 -11.39
C LEU A 262 -10.67 -17.81 -9.88
N ILE A 263 -11.89 -17.76 -9.33
CA ILE A 263 -12.14 -18.00 -7.89
C ILE A 263 -11.59 -19.35 -7.43
N VAL A 264 -11.86 -20.43 -8.17
CA VAL A 264 -11.35 -21.77 -7.84
C VAL A 264 -9.83 -21.77 -7.77
N ARG A 265 -9.15 -21.00 -8.61
CA ARG A 265 -7.69 -20.90 -8.61
C ARG A 265 -7.15 -20.08 -7.45
N PHE A 266 -7.76 -18.93 -7.14
CA PHE A 266 -7.44 -18.16 -5.92
C PHE A 266 -7.51 -19.05 -4.68
N LEU A 267 -8.60 -19.83 -4.53
CA LEU A 267 -8.79 -20.74 -3.40
C LEU A 267 -7.76 -21.87 -3.38
N ALA A 268 -7.52 -22.52 -4.52
CA ALA A 268 -6.57 -23.64 -4.62
C ALA A 268 -5.12 -23.21 -4.31
N GLN A 269 -4.75 -21.98 -4.70
CA GLN A 269 -3.41 -21.43 -4.54
C GLN A 269 -3.24 -20.63 -3.24
N LYS A 270 -4.34 -20.32 -2.54
CA LYS A 270 -4.37 -19.39 -1.39
C LYS A 270 -3.83 -18.01 -1.73
N THR A 271 -4.02 -17.58 -2.98
CA THR A 271 -3.69 -16.22 -3.43
C THR A 271 -4.64 -15.23 -2.74
N VAL A 272 -4.12 -14.08 -2.35
CA VAL A 272 -4.93 -12.98 -1.77
C VAL A 272 -5.10 -11.85 -2.75
N SER A 273 -6.17 -11.06 -2.58
CA SER A 273 -6.46 -9.91 -3.43
C SER A 273 -6.22 -8.59 -2.71
N ILE A 274 -5.66 -7.61 -3.41
CA ILE A 274 -5.49 -6.23 -2.94
C ILE A 274 -6.18 -5.30 -3.94
N PRO A 275 -7.47 -5.00 -3.80
CA PRO A 275 -8.26 -4.42 -4.88
C PRO A 275 -7.92 -3.00 -5.31
N THR A 276 -7.46 -2.16 -4.39
CA THR A 276 -7.17 -0.72 -4.61
C THR A 276 -8.31 0.01 -5.31
N LEU A 277 -9.54 -0.09 -4.81
CA LEU A 277 -10.71 0.58 -5.42
C LEU A 277 -10.55 2.10 -5.51
N SER A 278 -9.79 2.71 -4.60
CA SER A 278 -9.41 4.13 -4.60
C SER A 278 -8.77 4.59 -5.91
N ILE A 279 -7.82 3.83 -6.48
CA ILE A 279 -7.11 4.24 -7.70
C ILE A 279 -8.05 4.27 -8.89
N PHE A 280 -8.98 3.32 -9.00
CA PHE A 280 -9.96 3.31 -10.09
C PHE A 280 -10.91 4.50 -10.03
N ARG A 281 -11.31 4.95 -8.83
CA ARG A 281 -12.06 6.20 -8.68
C ARG A 281 -11.25 7.41 -9.14
N GLN A 282 -9.95 7.43 -8.84
CA GLN A 282 -9.07 8.51 -9.26
C GLN A 282 -8.89 8.55 -10.79
N PHE A 283 -8.70 7.39 -11.44
CA PHE A 283 -8.68 7.29 -12.92
C PHE A 283 -9.97 7.83 -13.55
N ILE A 284 -11.14 7.53 -12.96
CA ILE A 284 -12.42 8.05 -13.44
C ILE A 284 -12.52 9.57 -13.22
N ALA A 285 -12.14 10.06 -12.03
CA ALA A 285 -12.17 11.48 -11.71
C ALA A 285 -11.25 12.31 -12.61
N ALA A 286 -10.11 11.74 -13.01
CA ALA A 286 -9.16 12.33 -13.95
C ALA A 286 -9.60 12.22 -15.42
N GLY A 287 -10.71 11.55 -15.72
CA GLY A 287 -11.17 11.30 -17.09
C GLY A 287 -10.33 10.28 -17.87
N ALA A 288 -9.48 9.53 -17.18
CA ALA A 288 -8.59 8.51 -17.75
C ALA A 288 -9.22 7.12 -17.85
N ALA A 289 -10.38 6.90 -17.22
CA ALA A 289 -11.18 5.68 -17.34
C ALA A 289 -12.69 5.98 -17.42
N PRO A 290 -13.49 5.15 -18.10
CA PRO A 290 -14.94 5.31 -18.13
C PRO A 290 -15.57 4.98 -16.77
N PRO A 291 -16.73 5.58 -16.41
CA PRO A 291 -17.42 5.26 -15.16
C PRO A 291 -17.77 3.78 -14.97
N SER A 292 -17.92 3.00 -16.06
CA SER A 292 -18.21 1.57 -15.99
C SER A 292 -17.10 0.74 -15.33
N THR A 293 -15.83 1.19 -15.40
CA THR A 293 -14.65 0.55 -14.81
C THR A 293 -14.86 0.24 -13.33
N TYR A 294 -15.43 1.18 -12.57
CA TYR A 294 -15.65 0.99 -11.13
C TYR A 294 -16.69 -0.10 -10.83
N GLY A 295 -17.74 -0.21 -11.65
CA GLY A 295 -18.76 -1.24 -11.48
C GLY A 295 -18.21 -2.65 -11.65
N VAL A 296 -17.30 -2.84 -12.61
CA VAL A 296 -16.61 -4.12 -12.84
C VAL A 296 -15.67 -4.45 -11.68
N ALA A 297 -14.84 -3.49 -11.25
CA ALA A 297 -13.92 -3.67 -10.14
C ALA A 297 -14.67 -4.01 -8.83
N ASN A 298 -15.72 -3.25 -8.50
CA ASN A 298 -16.55 -3.50 -7.31
C ASN A 298 -17.21 -4.89 -7.35
N THR A 299 -17.72 -5.31 -8.51
CA THR A 299 -18.29 -6.67 -8.69
C THR A 299 -17.23 -7.75 -8.46
N SER A 300 -15.99 -7.56 -8.93
CA SER A 300 -14.89 -8.49 -8.67
C SER A 300 -14.59 -8.60 -7.18
N VAL A 301 -14.53 -7.48 -6.45
CA VAL A 301 -14.33 -7.47 -4.98
C VAL A 301 -15.46 -8.22 -4.26
N THR A 302 -16.71 -7.94 -4.63
CA THR A 302 -17.89 -8.60 -4.08
C THR A 302 -17.77 -10.12 -4.23
N ARG A 303 -17.47 -10.61 -5.45
CA ARG A 303 -17.37 -12.04 -5.75
C ARG A 303 -16.20 -12.73 -5.02
N LEU A 304 -15.06 -12.05 -4.90
CA LEU A 304 -13.93 -12.56 -4.13
C LEU A 304 -14.29 -12.70 -2.65
N TYR A 305 -14.93 -11.68 -2.07
CA TYR A 305 -15.36 -11.69 -0.68
C TYR A 305 -16.42 -12.77 -0.40
N GLU A 306 -17.45 -12.88 -1.24
CA GLU A 306 -18.48 -13.92 -1.13
C GLU A 306 -17.90 -15.34 -1.23
N ALA A 307 -16.81 -15.51 -1.98
CA ALA A 307 -16.06 -16.75 -2.09
C ALA A 307 -15.08 -16.99 -0.92
N SER A 308 -15.04 -16.11 0.09
CA SER A 308 -14.13 -16.17 1.23
C SER A 308 -12.63 -16.10 0.85
N ILE A 309 -12.31 -15.45 -0.27
CA ILE A 309 -10.91 -15.16 -0.63
C ILE A 309 -10.44 -13.97 0.23
N PRO A 310 -9.28 -14.07 0.90
CA PRO A 310 -8.79 -12.95 1.71
C PRO A 310 -8.53 -11.70 0.85
N ILE A 311 -9.10 -10.59 1.30
CA ILE A 311 -8.91 -9.25 0.74
C ILE A 311 -8.08 -8.45 1.74
N LEU A 312 -7.04 -7.76 1.24
CA LEU A 312 -6.25 -6.81 2.01
C LEU A 312 -6.55 -5.39 1.53
N ALA A 313 -6.62 -4.44 2.46
CA ALA A 313 -6.77 -3.03 2.11
C ALA A 313 -5.43 -2.49 1.57
N GLY A 314 -5.46 -1.89 0.39
CA GLY A 314 -4.32 -1.20 -0.22
C GLY A 314 -4.83 -0.09 -1.13
N THR A 315 -4.05 0.96 -1.33
CA THR A 315 -4.56 2.20 -1.94
C THR A 315 -4.01 2.51 -3.31
N ASP A 316 -2.80 2.04 -3.59
CA ASP A 316 -1.96 2.55 -4.68
C ASP A 316 -1.61 4.05 -4.51
N SER A 317 -1.55 4.57 -3.27
CA SER A 317 -1.17 5.96 -2.99
C SER A 317 0.17 6.32 -3.63
N ASN A 318 0.19 7.47 -4.32
CA ASN A 318 1.27 7.90 -5.19
C ASN A 318 1.18 9.41 -5.48
N ASP A 319 2.24 9.99 -6.04
CA ASP A 319 2.33 11.40 -6.46
C ASP A 319 2.30 11.61 -7.97
N ILE A 320 1.83 10.61 -8.74
CA ILE A 320 1.76 10.73 -10.19
C ILE A 320 0.82 11.89 -10.53
N PRO A 321 1.27 12.91 -11.29
CA PRO A 321 0.43 14.04 -11.64
C PRO A 321 -0.89 13.57 -12.26
N THR A 322 -2.01 14.20 -11.85
CA THR A 322 -3.40 13.87 -12.24
C THR A 322 -3.97 12.55 -11.69
N LEU A 323 -3.13 11.64 -11.22
CA LEU A 323 -3.53 10.35 -10.61
C LEU A 323 -3.14 10.24 -9.13
N ALA A 324 -2.67 11.33 -8.54
CA ALA A 324 -2.22 11.36 -7.17
C ALA A 324 -3.32 10.94 -6.20
N LEU A 325 -2.94 10.08 -5.26
CA LEU A 325 -3.78 9.62 -4.17
C LEU A 325 -3.05 9.90 -2.85
N PRO A 326 -3.65 10.68 -1.93
CA PRO A 326 -2.97 11.12 -0.72
C PRO A 326 -2.60 9.94 0.16
N TYR A 327 -1.37 9.92 0.68
CA TYR A 327 -0.94 8.88 1.58
C TYR A 327 -1.69 8.94 2.91
N GLY A 328 -2.00 7.78 3.49
CA GLY A 328 -2.74 7.66 4.74
C GLY A 328 -4.24 7.90 4.58
N ARG A 329 -4.66 9.10 4.15
CA ARG A 329 -6.07 9.45 3.94
C ARG A 329 -6.78 8.48 2.97
N ALA A 330 -6.11 8.11 1.87
CA ALA A 330 -6.69 7.20 0.88
C ALA A 330 -6.99 5.82 1.45
N LEU A 331 -6.29 5.36 2.50
CA LEU A 331 -6.58 4.06 3.11
C LEU A 331 -7.96 4.07 3.75
N HIS A 332 -8.32 5.13 4.47
CA HIS A 332 -9.67 5.27 5.02
C HIS A 332 -10.74 5.32 3.92
N ASP A 333 -10.45 5.94 2.78
CA ASP A 333 -11.35 5.94 1.63
C ASP A 333 -11.51 4.52 1.08
N GLU A 334 -10.42 3.75 0.96
CA GLU A 334 -10.46 2.34 0.57
C GLU A 334 -11.30 1.49 1.54
N LEU A 335 -11.18 1.70 2.87
CA LEU A 335 -12.00 0.98 3.85
C LEU A 335 -13.51 1.19 3.61
N GLU A 336 -13.92 2.42 3.30
CA GLU A 336 -15.32 2.70 2.96
C GLU A 336 -15.73 2.05 1.64
N LEU A 337 -14.85 2.02 0.64
CA LEU A 337 -15.12 1.38 -0.65
C LEU A 337 -15.26 -0.14 -0.52
N LEU A 338 -14.50 -0.77 0.37
CA LEU A 338 -14.62 -2.20 0.66
C LEU A 338 -15.95 -2.52 1.36
N VAL A 339 -16.42 -1.67 2.28
CA VAL A 339 -17.77 -1.80 2.86
C VAL A 339 -18.85 -1.62 1.77
N GLN A 340 -18.68 -0.65 0.87
CA GLN A 340 -19.60 -0.44 -0.26
C GLN A 340 -19.60 -1.63 -1.25
N ALA A 341 -18.52 -2.39 -1.33
CA ALA A 341 -18.42 -3.64 -2.08
C ALA A 341 -19.00 -4.85 -1.32
N GLY A 342 -19.64 -4.64 -0.17
CA GLY A 342 -20.37 -5.67 0.58
C GLY A 342 -19.60 -6.33 1.71
N MET A 343 -18.35 -5.92 1.98
CA MET A 343 -17.61 -6.44 3.13
C MET A 343 -18.19 -5.94 4.46
N SER A 344 -18.19 -6.79 5.48
CA SER A 344 -18.52 -6.36 6.84
C SER A 344 -17.46 -5.38 7.37
N THR A 345 -17.84 -4.45 8.25
CA THR A 345 -16.91 -3.50 8.87
C THR A 345 -15.78 -4.21 9.65
N VAL A 346 -16.09 -5.33 10.29
CA VAL A 346 -15.11 -6.18 10.99
C VAL A 346 -14.09 -6.76 10.01
N ASP A 347 -14.54 -7.30 8.88
CA ASP A 347 -13.62 -7.88 7.89
C ASP A 347 -12.80 -6.79 7.17
N VAL A 348 -13.36 -5.60 6.97
CA VAL A 348 -12.61 -4.44 6.49
C VAL A 348 -11.52 -4.03 7.48
N LEU A 349 -11.82 -3.97 8.78
CA LEU A 349 -10.80 -3.71 9.80
C LEU A 349 -9.70 -4.78 9.79
N ARG A 350 -10.07 -6.07 9.70
CA ARG A 350 -9.12 -7.18 9.56
C ARG A 350 -8.24 -7.04 8.33
N SER A 351 -8.82 -6.61 7.20
CA SER A 351 -8.11 -6.44 5.91
C SER A 351 -6.98 -5.41 5.98
N ALA A 352 -7.06 -4.45 6.91
CA ALA A 352 -6.05 -3.41 7.14
C ALA A 352 -5.25 -3.61 8.44
N THR A 353 -5.42 -4.74 9.13
CA THR A 353 -4.72 -5.06 10.38
C THR A 353 -4.17 -6.49 10.33
N VAL A 354 -4.84 -7.46 10.95
CA VAL A 354 -4.34 -8.82 11.13
C VAL A 354 -4.12 -9.55 9.80
N LEU A 355 -5.02 -9.42 8.81
CA LEU A 355 -4.85 -10.09 7.52
C LEU A 355 -3.71 -9.45 6.72
N ALA A 356 -3.63 -8.11 6.70
CA ALA A 356 -2.52 -7.41 6.07
C ALA A 356 -1.18 -7.79 6.70
N ALA A 357 -1.13 -7.91 8.03
CA ALA A 357 0.07 -8.34 8.75
C ALA A 357 0.46 -9.78 8.40
N GLN A 358 -0.47 -10.72 8.49
CA GLN A 358 -0.24 -12.15 8.21
C GLN A 358 0.26 -12.37 6.78
N HIS A 359 -0.41 -11.77 5.80
CA HIS A 359 -0.07 -11.97 4.39
C HIS A 359 1.17 -11.17 3.96
N ASN A 360 1.64 -10.19 4.73
CA ASN A 360 2.93 -9.53 4.46
C ASN A 360 4.03 -9.93 5.45
N LEU A 361 3.85 -11.05 6.14
CA LEU A 361 4.82 -11.66 7.06
C LEU A 361 5.26 -10.73 8.22
N LEU A 362 4.35 -9.86 8.66
CA LEU A 362 4.53 -8.94 9.79
C LEU A 362 3.99 -9.56 11.08
N PHE A 363 4.61 -10.67 11.52
CA PHE A 363 4.10 -11.48 12.65
C PHE A 363 4.21 -10.83 14.03
N ASP A 364 4.87 -9.69 14.14
CA ASP A 364 5.02 -8.95 15.39
C ASP A 364 3.93 -7.90 15.61
N ARG A 365 2.95 -7.72 14.69
CA ARG A 365 1.93 -6.65 14.77
C ARG A 365 0.62 -7.07 14.10
N GLY A 366 -0.33 -6.13 14.01
CA GLY A 366 -1.64 -6.32 13.39
C GLY A 366 -2.72 -6.84 14.34
N VAL A 367 -2.38 -7.10 15.60
CA VAL A 367 -3.30 -7.47 16.70
C VAL A 367 -2.85 -6.78 17.99
N ILE A 368 -3.79 -6.54 18.92
CA ILE A 368 -3.47 -5.99 20.25
C ILE A 368 -3.38 -7.15 21.24
N ALA A 369 -2.16 -7.61 21.51
CA ALA A 369 -1.88 -8.68 22.46
C ALA A 369 -0.50 -8.53 23.11
N PRO A 370 -0.27 -9.05 24.33
CA PRO A 370 1.03 -9.03 24.97
C PRO A 370 2.14 -9.63 24.09
N GLY A 371 3.29 -8.95 24.01
CA GLY A 371 4.43 -9.33 23.19
C GLY A 371 4.40 -8.79 21.76
N MET A 372 3.26 -8.28 21.29
CA MET A 372 3.18 -7.63 19.98
C MET A 372 3.79 -6.23 20.03
N ARG A 373 4.31 -5.79 18.88
CA ARG A 373 4.77 -4.42 18.64
C ARG A 373 3.62 -3.47 18.90
N ALA A 374 3.89 -2.41 19.66
CA ALA A 374 2.92 -1.37 20.01
C ALA A 374 2.70 -0.40 18.84
N ASP A 375 2.11 -0.93 17.77
CA ASP A 375 1.54 -0.16 16.68
C ASP A 375 0.04 -0.02 16.95
N LEU A 376 -0.40 1.17 17.31
CA LEU A 376 -1.75 1.40 17.84
C LEU A 376 -2.36 2.68 17.27
N LEU A 377 -3.66 2.64 17.07
CA LEU A 377 -4.47 3.76 16.61
C LEU A 377 -5.64 3.97 17.57
N LEU A 378 -5.71 5.11 18.23
CA LEU A 378 -6.85 5.51 19.05
C LEU A 378 -7.76 6.45 18.25
N ILE A 379 -9.03 6.07 18.12
CA ILE A 379 -10.09 6.89 17.51
C ILE A 379 -11.20 7.18 18.52
N SER A 380 -11.95 8.27 18.31
CA SER A 380 -13.05 8.64 19.22
C SER A 380 -14.32 7.79 19.02
N GLY A 381 -14.55 7.27 17.82
CA GLY A 381 -15.78 6.56 17.44
C GLY A 381 -15.75 5.03 17.58
N ASP A 382 -16.80 4.38 17.07
CA ASP A 382 -16.93 2.93 16.96
C ASP A 382 -16.83 2.51 15.47
N PRO A 383 -15.70 1.92 15.04
CA PRO A 383 -15.47 1.58 13.65
C PRO A 383 -16.22 0.32 13.19
N ILE A 384 -16.76 -0.48 14.11
CA ILE A 384 -17.61 -1.62 13.77
C ILE A 384 -19.01 -1.13 13.41
N ALA A 385 -19.53 -0.14 14.14
CA ALA A 385 -20.80 0.48 13.83
C ALA A 385 -20.73 1.34 12.55
N ASN A 386 -19.62 2.05 12.35
CA ASN A 386 -19.40 2.88 11.16
C ASN A 386 -17.89 2.97 10.83
N ILE A 387 -17.49 2.39 9.69
CA ILE A 387 -16.08 2.36 9.27
C ILE A 387 -15.46 3.76 9.10
N SER A 388 -16.28 4.80 8.82
CA SER A 388 -15.78 6.16 8.67
C SER A 388 -15.19 6.73 9.96
N ALA A 389 -15.57 6.18 11.12
CA ALA A 389 -15.03 6.56 12.44
C ALA A 389 -13.51 6.36 12.54
N THR A 390 -12.92 5.56 11.65
CA THR A 390 -11.46 5.42 11.56
C THR A 390 -10.74 6.74 11.27
N ARG A 391 -11.42 7.76 10.73
CA ARG A 391 -10.87 9.10 10.47
C ARG A 391 -10.82 10.01 11.69
N ASP A 392 -11.56 9.70 12.75
CA ASP A 392 -11.63 10.54 13.95
C ASP A 392 -10.47 10.24 14.90
N ILE A 393 -9.25 10.35 14.36
CA ILE A 393 -8.00 9.95 15.00
C ILE A 393 -7.67 10.88 16.16
N GLN A 394 -7.36 10.27 17.30
CA GLN A 394 -6.96 10.99 18.51
C GLN A 394 -5.46 10.88 18.74
N ARG A 395 -4.91 9.67 18.61
CA ARG A 395 -3.50 9.36 18.89
C ARG A 395 -3.04 8.16 18.07
N VAL A 396 -1.75 8.15 17.73
CA VAL A 396 -1.10 7.07 16.99
C VAL A 396 0.19 6.70 17.71
N TRP A 397 0.45 5.40 17.85
CA TRP A 397 1.73 4.88 18.33
C TRP A 397 2.36 3.99 17.27
N ILE A 398 3.67 4.13 17.07
CA ILE A 398 4.45 3.30 16.16
C ILE A 398 5.68 2.80 16.91
N ALA A 399 5.82 1.49 17.06
CA ALA A 399 6.80 0.87 17.94
C ALA A 399 6.81 1.49 19.35
N GLY A 400 5.63 1.75 19.92
CA GLY A 400 5.47 2.32 21.26
C GLY A 400 5.79 3.81 21.40
N ILE A 401 6.17 4.48 20.32
CA ILE A 401 6.40 5.93 20.29
C ILE A 401 5.14 6.61 19.78
N GLU A 402 4.61 7.55 20.56
CA GLU A 402 3.47 8.37 20.15
C GLU A 402 3.89 9.33 19.02
N TYR A 403 3.11 9.35 17.94
CA TYR A 403 3.28 10.29 16.83
C TYR A 403 2.43 11.53 17.09
N GLU A 404 3.07 12.69 17.28
CA GLU A 404 2.39 13.93 17.67
C GLU A 404 1.68 14.65 16.50
N GLY A 405 2.07 14.35 15.25
CA GLY A 405 1.58 15.02 14.03
C GLY A 405 0.26 14.47 13.47
N VAL A 406 -0.65 13.98 14.32
CA VAL A 406 -1.91 13.37 13.87
C VAL A 406 -2.72 14.34 13.02
N ALA A 407 -3.24 13.86 11.89
CA ALA A 407 -4.09 14.64 11.01
C ALA A 407 -5.41 15.00 11.70
N THR A 408 -5.80 16.28 11.65
CA THR A 408 -7.12 16.71 12.11
C THR A 408 -8.16 16.42 11.03
N SER A 409 -9.24 15.72 11.42
CA SER A 409 -10.40 15.37 10.60
C SER A 409 -11.00 16.53 9.81
#